data_AF-A0A9E1FCT4-F1
#
_entry.id   AF-A0A9E1FCT4-F1
#
_cell.length_a   1.000
_cell.length_b   1.000
_cell.length_c   1.000
_cell.angle_alpha   90.00
_cell.angle_beta   90.00
_cell.angle_gamma   90.00
#
_symmetry.space_group_name_H-M   'P 1'
#
loop_
_entity.id
_entity.type
_entity.pdbx_description
1 polymer ?
#
loop_
_entity_poly.entity_id
_entity_poly.type
_entity_poly.pdbx_seq_one_letter_code
_entity_poly.pdbx_strand_id
1 'polypeptide(L)' 'MTEHMCTQEIEWDKLSPEEKKTQLYLRQKKMLETFLEKKAISKEQFEKSLGDLTEKMGMRQH' A
#
# COMPACT_ATOMS: atom_id res chain seq x y z
N MET A 1 -8.47 -19.54 23.29
CA MET A 1 -7.48 -18.47 23.50
C MET A 1 -7.71 -17.45 22.42
N THR A 2 -8.10 -16.26 22.86
CA THR A 2 -8.75 -15.19 22.11
C THR A 2 -7.84 -14.59 21.03
N GLU A 3 -8.44 -14.36 19.86
CA GLU A 3 -8.08 -13.43 18.78
C GLU A 3 -6.65 -12.86 18.76
N HIS A 4 -5.81 -13.40 17.87
CA HIS A 4 -4.72 -12.61 17.29
C HIS A 4 -5.24 -11.97 16.01
N MET A 5 -6.01 -10.89 16.19
CA MET A 5 -6.35 -9.97 15.10
C MET A 5 -5.07 -9.35 14.53
N CYS A 6 -4.89 -9.53 13.22
CA CYS A 6 -4.22 -8.66 12.26
C CYS A 6 -3.16 -7.70 12.80
N THR A 7 -1.89 -8.10 12.74
CA THR A 7 -0.84 -7.44 11.94
C THR A 7 0.45 -8.17 12.26
N GLN A 8 0.90 -9.05 11.37
CA GLN A 8 2.32 -9.41 11.38
C GLN A 8 3.07 -8.10 11.14
N GLU A 9 3.70 -7.58 12.20
CA GLU A 9 4.82 -6.65 12.06
C GLU A 9 5.91 -7.42 11.34
N ILE A 10 5.77 -7.55 10.02
CA ILE A 10 6.79 -8.12 9.17
C ILE A 10 8.01 -7.26 9.45
N GLU A 11 9.03 -7.88 10.06
CA GLU A 11 10.23 -7.20 10.52
C GLU A 11 10.84 -6.49 9.32
N TRP A 12 10.58 -5.18 9.25
CA TRP A 12 10.95 -4.37 8.10
C TRP A 12 12.43 -4.54 7.81
N ASP A 13 13.26 -4.63 8.85
CA ASP A 13 14.69 -4.85 8.74
C ASP A 13 15.10 -6.18 8.06
N LYS A 14 14.30 -7.24 8.24
CA LYS A 14 14.57 -8.58 7.66
C LYS A 14 14.09 -8.73 6.22
N LEU A 15 13.28 -7.81 5.72
CA LEU A 15 12.78 -7.87 4.35
C LEU A 15 13.84 -7.49 3.34
N SER A 16 13.86 -8.23 2.23
CA SER A 16 14.64 -7.88 1.05
C SER A 16 14.15 -6.54 0.47
N PRO A 17 14.98 -5.81 -0.30
CA PRO A 17 14.59 -4.55 -0.92
C PRO A 17 13.30 -4.66 -1.77
N GLU A 18 13.09 -5.79 -2.43
CA GLU A 18 11.88 -6.08 -3.22
C GLU A 18 10.65 -6.28 -2.33
N GLU A 19 10.79 -7.04 -1.24
CA GLU A 19 9.71 -7.25 -0.27
C GLU A 19 9.34 -5.96 0.46
N LYS A 20 10.33 -5.12 0.81
CA LYS A 20 10.14 -3.77 1.35
C LYS A 20 9.35 -2.91 0.38
N LYS A 21 9.68 -2.96 -0.92
CA LYS A 21 8.93 -2.25 -1.97
C LYS A 21 7.48 -2.71 -2.02
N THR A 22 7.22 -4.01 -2.03
CA THR A 22 5.86 -4.57 -2.05
C THR A 22 5.07 -4.17 -0.81
N GLN A 23 5.67 -4.28 0.37
CA GLN A 23 5.07 -3.88 1.64
C GLN A 23 4.78 -2.37 1.70
N LEU A 24 5.69 -1.54 1.21
CA LEU A 24 5.48 -0.11 1.11
C LEU A 24 4.33 0.22 0.16
N TYR A 25 4.28 -0.46 -0.99
CA TYR A 25 3.20 -0.30 -1.97
C TYR A 25 1.85 -0.67 -1.36
N LEU A 26 1.75 -1.80 -0.67
CA LEU A 26 0.52 -2.22 0.03
C LEU A 26 0.10 -1.23 1.11
N ARG A 27 1.04 -0.71 1.91
CA ARG A 27 0.75 0.32 2.93
C ARG A 27 0.24 1.62 2.31
N GLN A 28 0.87 2.09 1.24
CA GLN A 28 0.47 3.29 0.50
C GLN A 28 -0.91 3.11 -0.16
N LYS A 29 -1.15 1.95 -0.78
CA LYS A 29 -2.46 1.61 -1.36
C LYS A 29 -3.55 1.62 -0.29
N LYS A 30 -3.31 0.98 0.86
CA LYS A 30 -4.26 0.96 1.98
C LYS A 30 -4.57 2.35 2.54
N MET A 31 -3.56 3.24 2.54
CA MET A 31 -3.74 4.65 2.91
C MET A 31 -4.65 5.38 1.91
N LEU A 32 -4.41 5.20 0.61
CA LEU A 32 -5.27 5.76 -0.45
C LEU A 32 -6.70 5.21 -0.35
N GLU A 33 -6.87 3.91 -0.08
CA GLU A 33 -8.19 3.29 0.16
C GLU A 33 -8.89 3.90 1.38
N THR A 34 -8.15 4.18 2.46
CA THR A 34 -8.69 4.86 3.65
C THR A 34 -9.13 6.28 3.33
N PHE A 35 -8.36 7.02 2.52
CA PHE A 35 -8.77 8.36 2.07
C PHE A 35 -10.00 8.32 1.18
N LEU A 36 -10.14 7.29 0.34
CA LEU A 36 -11.34 7.09 -0.47
C LEU A 36 -12.56 6.77 0.39
N GLU A 37 -12.40 5.86 1.38
CA GLU A 37 -13.46 5.50 2.33
C GLU A 37 -13.92 6.70 3.15
N LYS A 38 -12.98 7.53 3.62
CA LYS A 38 -13.26 8.78 4.32
C LYS A 38 -13.76 9.90 3.41
N LYS A 39 -13.91 9.65 2.10
CA LYS A 39 -14.26 10.65 1.08
C LYS A 39 -13.33 11.87 1.06
N ALA A 40 -12.09 11.70 1.53
CA ALA A 40 -11.03 12.71 1.46
C ALA A 40 -10.48 12.87 0.04
N ILE A 41 -10.57 11.81 -0.77
CA ILE A 41 -10.26 11.82 -2.20
C ILE A 41 -11.40 11.19 -3.01
N SER A 42 -11.59 11.65 -4.25
CA SER A 42 -12.52 11.04 -5.20
C SER A 42 -11.93 9.77 -5.81
N LYS A 43 -12.79 8.88 -6.35
CA LYS A 43 -12.35 7.65 -7.05
C LYS A 43 -11.33 7.94 -8.17
N GLU A 44 -11.54 9.00 -8.94
CA GLU A 44 -10.59 9.44 -9.97
C GLU A 44 -9.23 9.87 -9.40
N GLN A 45 -9.22 10.55 -8.24
CA GLN A 45 -7.99 10.92 -7.55
C GLN A 45 -7.27 9.71 -6.96
N PHE A 46 -8.03 8.72 -6.47
CA PHE A 46 -7.51 7.43 -6.05
C PHE A 46 -6.82 6.71 -7.21
N GLU A 47 -7.49 6.57 -8.36
CA GLU A 47 -6.93 5.90 -9.54
C GLU A 47 -5.69 6.61 -10.08
N LYS A 48 -5.72 7.96 -10.14
CA LYS A 48 -4.56 8.76 -10.53
C LYS A 48 -3.38 8.56 -9.57
N SER A 49 -3.62 8.68 -8.26
CA SER A 49 -2.58 8.52 -7.24
C SER A 49 -2.03 7.09 -7.20
N LEU A 50 -2.88 6.09 -7.42
CA LEU A 50 -2.48 4.69 -7.49
C LEU A 50 -1.63 4.41 -8.73
N GLY A 51 -1.98 4.99 -9.87
CA GLY A 51 -1.19 4.94 -11.10
C GLY A 51 0.20 5.55 -10.92
N ASP A 52 0.26 6.77 -10.38
CA ASP A 52 1.51 7.47 -10.03
C ASP A 52 2.36 6.65 -9.05
N LEU A 53 1.74 6.08 -8.00
CA LEU A 53 2.41 5.21 -7.03
C LEU A 53 3.01 3.96 -7.70
N THR A 54 2.26 3.33 -8.59
CA THR A 54 2.69 2.11 -9.31
C THR A 54 3.86 2.41 -10.24
N GLU A 55 3.82 3.54 -10.96
CA GLU A 55 4.90 3.99 -11.83
C GLU A 55 6.15 4.35 -11.03
N LYS A 56 6.01 5.13 -9.95
CA LYS A 56 7.11 5.57 -9.10
C LYS A 56 7.81 4.43 -8.38
N MET A 57 7.08 3.36 -8.04
CA MET A 57 7.64 2.16 -7.43
C MET A 57 8.31 1.22 -8.45
N GLY A 58 8.17 1.51 -9.75
CA GLY A 58 8.64 0.65 -10.84
C GLY A 58 7.89 -0.68 -10.90
N MET A 59 6.65 -0.70 -10.40
CA MET A 59 5.77 -1.88 -10.37
C MET A 59 4.92 -1.98 -11.65
N ARG A 60 5.02 -1.00 -12.55
CA ARG A 60 4.39 -1.05 -13.87
C ARG A 60 5.08 -2.15 -14.68
N GLN A 61 4.42 -3.29 -14.82
CA GLN A 61 4.82 -4.30 -15.80
C GLN A 61 4.68 -3.66 -17.19
N HIS A 62 5.80 -3.62 -17.93
CA HIS A 62 5.86 -3.20 -19.32
C HIS A 62 5.56 -4.39 -20.24
#